data_AF-A0A963U674-F1
#
_entry.id   AF-A0A963U674-F1
#
_cell.length_a   1.000
_cell.length_b   1.000
_cell.length_c   1.000
_cell.angle_alpha   90.00
_cell.angle_beta   90.00
_cell.angle_gamma   90.00
#
_symmetry.space_group_name_H-M   'P 1'
#
loop_
_entity.id
_entity.type
_entity.pdbx_description
1 polymer ?
#
loop_
_entity_poly.entity_id
_entity_poly.type
_entity_poly.pdbx_seq_one_letter_code
_entity_poly.pdbx_strand_id
1 'polypeptide(L)'
;MTEHQTSPLLDHCPETLPSEAYLDANWFAEEERRIWRRNWIYAGRLNDLPPGTMRRIAVAGQNLILCRDAGGRVTAFHNTCRHRGAELCAEAERPLGRLITCPYHAWAYDTSGRLISTAYGTPTRDFDKADHGLFRVHVRDWNGFLYICLADTPPALAPDLGLQALDNWPMRELVTGHRLETEVACNWKIFWENYNECLH
;
A
#
# COMPACT_ATOMS: atom_id res chain seq x y z
N MET A 1 -45.36 12.56 11.55
CA MET A 1 -43.90 12.67 11.44
C MET A 1 -43.62 13.79 10.48
N THR A 2 -43.00 14.87 10.94
CA THR A 2 -42.61 16.00 10.08
C THR A 2 -41.41 15.57 9.25
N GLU A 3 -41.59 15.47 7.93
CA GLU A 3 -40.50 15.23 6.99
C GLU A 3 -39.42 16.30 7.18
N HIS A 4 -38.16 15.87 7.32
CA HIS A 4 -37.04 16.78 7.37
C HIS A 4 -36.88 17.38 5.97
N GLN A 5 -37.15 18.68 5.81
CA GLN A 5 -37.25 19.37 4.51
C GLN A 5 -35.98 19.32 3.63
N THR A 6 -34.88 18.77 4.15
CA THR A 6 -33.58 18.64 3.48
C THR A 6 -33.16 17.19 3.26
N SER A 7 -33.95 16.20 3.68
CA SER A 7 -33.64 14.81 3.35
C SER A 7 -33.94 14.57 1.87
N PRO A 8 -33.02 13.97 1.10
CA PRO A 8 -33.26 13.67 -0.30
C PRO A 8 -34.49 12.77 -0.43
N LEU A 9 -35.43 13.16 -1.31
CA LEU A 9 -36.58 12.33 -1.64
C LEU A 9 -36.08 11.18 -2.53
N LEU A 10 -36.38 9.94 -2.12
CA LEU A 10 -36.12 8.74 -2.92
C LEU A 10 -37.25 8.58 -3.95
N ASP A 11 -37.10 9.21 -5.11
CA ASP A 11 -38.05 9.08 -6.24
C ASP A 11 -37.83 7.78 -7.05
N HIS A 12 -36.60 7.28 -7.09
CA HIS A 12 -36.23 5.99 -7.66
C HIS A 12 -35.02 5.40 -6.92
N CYS A 13 -34.89 4.07 -6.93
CA CYS A 13 -33.69 3.36 -6.47
C CYS A 13 -32.86 3.00 -7.71
N PRO A 14 -31.64 3.53 -7.88
CA PRO A 14 -30.79 3.17 -9.01
C PRO A 14 -30.41 1.68 -8.95
N GLU A 15 -30.28 1.05 -10.11
CA GLU A 15 -29.81 -0.33 -10.18
C GLU A 15 -28.38 -0.45 -9.64
N THR A 16 -28.14 -1.47 -8.82
CA THR A 16 -26.81 -1.84 -8.34
C THR A 16 -26.03 -2.59 -9.43
N LEU A 17 -24.78 -2.93 -9.15
CA LEU A 17 -24.02 -3.83 -10.02
C LEU A 17 -24.69 -5.21 -10.10
N PRO A 18 -24.47 -5.96 -11.21
CA PRO A 18 -24.95 -7.33 -11.32
C PRO A 18 -24.28 -8.23 -10.26
N SER A 19 -24.97 -9.30 -9.85
CA SER A 19 -24.54 -10.19 -8.76
C SER A 19 -23.13 -10.77 -8.94
N GLU A 20 -22.76 -11.02 -10.19
CA GLU A 20 -21.48 -11.56 -10.64
C GLU A 20 -20.33 -10.64 -10.27
N ALA A 21 -20.56 -9.32 -10.23
CA ALA A 21 -19.54 -8.36 -9.81
C ALA A 21 -19.11 -8.60 -8.36
N TYR A 22 -19.97 -9.16 -7.53
CA TYR A 22 -19.70 -9.43 -6.12
C TYR A 22 -19.19 -10.85 -5.86
N LEU A 23 -19.54 -11.81 -6.72
CA LEU A 23 -19.35 -13.25 -6.47
C LEU A 23 -18.35 -13.93 -7.42
N ASP A 24 -18.13 -13.40 -8.63
CA ASP A 24 -17.24 -14.02 -9.62
C ASP A 24 -15.76 -13.71 -9.33
N ALA A 25 -14.96 -14.77 -9.16
CA ALA A 25 -13.52 -14.66 -8.94
C ALA A 25 -12.77 -14.03 -10.13
N ASN A 26 -13.22 -14.25 -11.37
CA ASN A 26 -12.62 -13.63 -12.55
C ASN A 26 -12.90 -12.13 -12.59
N TRP A 27 -14.09 -11.72 -12.16
CA TRP A 27 -14.43 -10.31 -12.01
C TRP A 27 -13.51 -9.65 -10.97
N PHE A 28 -13.36 -10.27 -9.81
CA PHE A 28 -12.45 -9.78 -8.77
C PHE A 28 -10.99 -9.70 -9.26
N ALA A 29 -10.49 -10.71 -9.98
CA ALA A 29 -9.13 -10.68 -10.53
C ALA A 29 -8.90 -9.52 -11.51
N GLU A 30 -9.91 -9.19 -12.33
CA GLU A 30 -9.85 -8.03 -13.22
C GLU A 30 -9.92 -6.70 -12.46
N GLU A 31 -10.73 -6.61 -11.39
CA GLU A 31 -10.73 -5.45 -10.49
C GLU A 31 -9.38 -5.26 -9.79
N GLU A 32 -8.77 -6.33 -9.29
CA GLU A 32 -7.42 -6.31 -8.72
C GLU A 32 -6.42 -5.74 -9.72
N ARG A 33 -6.44 -6.23 -10.96
CA ARG A 33 -5.52 -5.80 -12.01
C ARG A 33 -5.76 -4.38 -12.51
N ARG A 34 -7.02 -3.97 -12.65
CA ARG A 34 -7.39 -2.70 -13.30
C ARG A 34 -7.58 -1.54 -12.33
N ILE A 35 -8.04 -1.83 -11.11
CA ILE A 35 -8.34 -0.83 -10.09
C ILE A 35 -7.23 -0.85 -9.06
N TRP A 36 -7.10 -1.92 -8.30
CA TRP A 36 -6.23 -1.94 -7.11
C TRP A 36 -4.75 -1.77 -7.47
N ARG A 37 -4.26 -2.49 -8.48
CA ARG A 37 -2.86 -2.38 -8.91
C ARG A 37 -2.53 -1.08 -9.65
N ARG A 38 -3.53 -0.27 -10.04
CA ARG A 38 -3.32 0.96 -10.84
C ARG A 38 -3.58 2.26 -10.10
N ASN A 39 -4.11 2.19 -8.88
CA ASN A 39 -4.48 3.36 -8.08
C ASN A 39 -3.63 3.46 -6.81
N TRP A 40 -3.74 4.61 -6.13
CA TRP A 40 -3.14 4.83 -4.83
C TRP A 40 -4.00 4.16 -3.75
N ILE A 41 -3.44 3.19 -3.03
CA ILE A 41 -4.09 2.47 -1.94
C ILE A 41 -3.51 2.94 -0.62
N TYR A 42 -4.38 3.27 0.33
CA TYR A 42 -3.97 3.63 1.68
C TYR A 42 -3.25 2.45 2.37
N ALA A 43 -2.06 2.72 2.91
CA ALA A 43 -1.18 1.71 3.52
C ALA A 43 -0.89 1.96 5.00
N GLY A 44 -1.51 2.98 5.60
CA GLY A 44 -1.38 3.30 7.03
C GLY A 44 -0.83 4.69 7.31
N ARG A 45 -0.63 4.99 8.59
CA ARG A 45 -0.11 6.27 9.05
C ARG A 45 1.41 6.27 9.08
N LEU A 46 2.02 7.41 8.72
CA LEU A 46 3.47 7.60 8.83
C LEU A 46 3.97 7.44 10.28
N ASN A 47 3.20 7.91 11.25
CA ASN A 47 3.55 7.79 12.68
C ASN A 47 3.51 6.35 13.18
N ASP A 48 2.73 5.47 12.52
CA ASP A 48 2.76 4.05 12.84
C ASP A 48 4.03 3.38 12.31
N LEU A 49 4.80 4.00 11.40
CA LEU A 49 6.05 3.46 10.86
C LEU A 49 7.24 4.30 11.39
N PRO A 50 7.84 3.96 12.54
CA PRO A 50 8.94 4.74 13.10
C PRO A 50 10.17 4.79 12.18
N PRO A 51 11.01 5.82 12.24
CA PRO A 51 12.31 5.82 11.56
C PRO A 51 13.16 4.60 11.95
N GLY A 52 13.87 4.02 10.98
CA GLY A 52 14.64 2.79 11.18
C GLY A 52 13.78 1.52 11.19
N THR A 53 12.62 1.53 10.55
CA THR A 53 11.69 0.39 10.53
C THR A 53 11.51 -0.18 9.13
N MET A 54 11.44 -1.51 9.04
CA MET A 54 10.98 -2.24 7.86
C MET A 54 9.73 -3.04 8.24
N ARG A 55 8.63 -2.79 7.55
CA ARG A 55 7.33 -3.41 7.80
C ARG A 55 6.86 -4.17 6.56
N ARG A 56 6.42 -5.41 6.74
CA ARG A 56 5.73 -6.17 5.70
C ARG A 56 4.29 -5.70 5.59
N ILE A 57 3.82 -5.46 4.37
CA ILE A 57 2.42 -5.13 4.08
C ILE A 57 1.91 -5.95 2.90
N ALA A 58 0.59 -6.09 2.80
CA ALA A 58 -0.07 -6.67 1.63
C ALA A 58 -0.97 -5.61 0.97
N VAL A 59 -0.79 -5.39 -0.33
CA VAL A 59 -1.58 -4.44 -1.10
C VAL A 59 -1.93 -5.07 -2.44
N ALA A 60 -3.23 -5.12 -2.77
CA ALA A 60 -3.73 -5.68 -4.04
C ALA A 60 -3.11 -7.07 -4.37
N GLY A 61 -3.17 -7.98 -3.40
CA GLY A 61 -2.63 -9.34 -3.52
C GLY A 61 -1.09 -9.44 -3.55
N GLN A 62 -0.35 -8.33 -3.43
CA GLN A 62 1.12 -8.32 -3.48
C GLN A 62 1.74 -8.20 -2.08
N ASN A 63 2.75 -9.03 -1.80
CA ASN A 63 3.58 -8.95 -0.60
C ASN A 63 4.70 -7.90 -0.78
N LEU A 64 4.69 -6.86 0.04
CA LEU A 64 5.58 -5.70 -0.06
C LEU A 64 6.30 -5.45 1.26
N ILE A 65 7.37 -4.66 1.18
CA ILE A 65 8.02 -4.05 2.35
C ILE A 65 7.94 -2.53 2.26
N LEU A 66 7.53 -1.90 3.36
CA LEU A 66 7.67 -0.47 3.63
C LEU A 66 8.89 -0.25 4.51
N CYS A 67 9.80 0.60 4.07
CA CYS A 67 11.02 0.96 4.79
C CYS A 67 10.96 2.44 5.12
N ARG A 68 11.22 2.81 6.38
CA ARG A 68 11.51 4.19 6.76
C ARG A 68 12.93 4.26 7.29
N ASP A 69 13.81 4.96 6.60
CA ASP A 69 15.19 5.10 7.06
C ASP A 69 15.31 6.05 8.26
N ALA A 70 16.50 6.12 8.86
CA ALA A 70 16.77 6.99 10.01
C ALA A 70 16.66 8.49 9.66
N GLY A 71 16.78 8.86 8.37
CA GLY A 71 16.53 10.20 7.86
C GLY A 71 15.04 10.51 7.66
N GLY A 72 14.17 9.53 7.93
CA GLY A 72 12.72 9.67 7.83
C GLY A 72 12.15 9.44 6.43
N ARG A 73 13.00 9.13 5.43
CA ARG A 73 12.54 8.86 4.06
C ARG A 73 11.88 7.49 4.01
N VAL A 74 10.70 7.45 3.37
CA VAL A 74 9.93 6.22 3.16
C VAL A 74 10.20 5.67 1.75
N THR A 75 10.45 4.37 1.66
CA THR A 75 10.55 3.62 0.40
C THR A 75 9.72 2.35 0.48
N ALA A 76 9.30 1.84 -0.68
CA ALA A 76 8.54 0.61 -0.79
C ALA A 76 9.10 -0.29 -1.90
N PHE A 77 9.07 -1.60 -1.68
CA PHE A 77 9.53 -2.60 -2.63
C PHE A 77 8.66 -3.85 -2.58
N HIS A 78 8.62 -4.63 -3.66
CA HIS A 78 8.16 -6.02 -3.56
C HIS A 78 9.05 -6.79 -2.58
N ASN A 79 8.45 -7.60 -1.71
CA ASN A 79 9.15 -8.35 -0.66
C ASN A 79 9.82 -9.61 -1.24
N THR A 80 10.73 -9.42 -2.20
CA THR A 80 11.39 -10.53 -2.89
C THR A 80 12.82 -10.18 -3.28
N CYS A 81 13.75 -11.06 -2.94
CA CYS A 81 15.16 -10.91 -3.29
C CYS A 81 15.37 -11.16 -4.79
N ARG A 82 16.12 -10.26 -5.44
CA ARG A 82 16.48 -10.34 -6.86
C ARG A 82 17.43 -11.49 -7.23
N HIS A 83 17.92 -12.24 -6.25
CA HIS A 83 18.73 -13.44 -6.50
C HIS A 83 17.86 -14.65 -6.84
N ARG A 84 17.06 -15.15 -5.88
CA ARG A 84 16.25 -16.38 -6.02
C ARG A 84 14.86 -16.24 -5.40
N GLY A 85 14.34 -15.03 -5.32
CA GLY A 85 12.96 -14.78 -4.93
C GLY A 85 12.64 -14.89 -3.44
N ALA A 86 13.63 -15.20 -2.58
CA ALA A 86 13.41 -15.32 -1.13
C ALA A 86 12.82 -14.03 -0.53
N GLU A 87 11.90 -14.19 0.41
CA GLU A 87 11.32 -13.07 1.15
C GLU A 87 12.41 -12.32 1.93
N LEU A 88 12.36 -10.99 1.88
CA LEU A 88 13.36 -10.11 2.53
C LEU A 88 13.01 -9.84 4.00
N CYS A 89 11.71 -9.82 4.31
CA CYS A 89 11.17 -9.60 5.65
C CYS A 89 9.99 -10.55 5.88
N ALA A 90 10.19 -11.62 6.64
CA ALA A 90 9.12 -12.57 6.97
C ALA A 90 8.24 -12.07 8.14
N GLU A 91 8.88 -11.35 9.08
CA GLU A 91 8.19 -10.72 10.19
C GLU A 91 7.21 -9.66 9.70
N ALA A 92 6.14 -9.42 10.46
CA ALA A 92 5.24 -8.29 10.18
C ALA A 92 6.01 -6.95 10.23
N GLU A 93 6.98 -6.86 11.13
CA GLU A 93 7.84 -5.70 11.30
C GLU A 93 9.17 -6.10 11.92
N ARG A 94 10.24 -5.39 11.55
CA ARG A 94 11.55 -5.48 12.18
C ARG A 94 12.36 -4.19 12.03
N PRO A 95 13.43 -4.01 12.81
CA PRO A 95 14.37 -2.92 12.60
C PRO A 95 14.99 -2.96 11.20
N LEU A 96 14.98 -1.81 10.53
CA LEU A 96 15.71 -1.58 9.29
C LEU A 96 17.18 -1.32 9.63
N GLY A 97 18.04 -2.28 9.29
CA GLY A 97 19.48 -2.08 9.36
C GLY A 97 19.98 -1.08 8.31
N ARG A 98 21.31 -0.85 8.28
CA ARG A 98 21.95 -0.03 7.24
C ARG A 98 21.68 -0.55 5.82
N LEU A 99 21.51 -1.87 5.69
CA LEU A 99 21.17 -2.57 4.45
C LEU A 99 19.98 -3.49 4.71
N ILE A 100 19.17 -3.71 3.67
CA ILE A 100 18.18 -4.77 3.60
C ILE A 100 18.93 -6.03 3.19
N THR A 101 19.12 -6.98 4.10
CA THR A 101 19.90 -8.20 3.85
C THR A 101 18.97 -9.39 3.69
N CYS A 102 19.04 -10.05 2.53
CA CYS A 102 18.28 -11.26 2.26
C CYS A 102 18.71 -12.40 3.21
N PRO A 103 17.77 -13.05 3.92
CA PRO A 103 18.09 -14.10 4.87
C PRO A 103 18.65 -15.37 4.21
N TYR A 104 18.47 -15.55 2.90
CA TYR A 104 18.86 -16.79 2.22
C TYR A 104 20.37 -16.84 1.89
N HIS A 105 20.86 -15.85 1.16
CA HIS A 105 22.26 -15.82 0.69
C HIS A 105 22.95 -14.48 0.95
N ALA A 106 22.39 -13.66 1.85
CA ALA A 106 22.96 -12.39 2.29
C ALA A 106 23.22 -11.36 1.17
N TRP A 107 22.50 -11.43 0.05
CA TRP A 107 22.42 -10.30 -0.87
C TRP A 107 21.88 -9.09 -0.12
N ALA A 108 22.59 -7.97 -0.20
CA ALA A 108 22.31 -6.80 0.60
C ALA A 108 22.06 -5.57 -0.27
N TYR A 109 20.95 -4.89 0.00
CA TYR A 109 20.49 -3.70 -0.72
C TYR A 109 20.54 -2.48 0.18
N ASP A 110 20.83 -1.30 -0.38
CA ASP A 110 20.66 -0.05 0.38
C ASP A 110 19.18 0.31 0.54
N THR A 111 18.87 1.35 1.33
CA THR A 111 17.48 1.80 1.56
C THR A 111 16.81 2.39 0.33
N SER A 112 17.56 2.62 -0.76
CA SER A 112 17.02 2.97 -2.08
C SER A 112 16.68 1.74 -2.94
N GLY A 113 17.04 0.55 -2.47
CA GLY A 113 16.81 -0.73 -3.15
C GLY A 113 17.94 -1.16 -4.09
N ARG A 114 19.04 -0.40 -4.18
CA ARG A 114 20.17 -0.78 -5.05
C ARG A 114 20.96 -1.92 -4.42
N LEU A 115 21.36 -2.91 -5.22
CA LEU A 115 22.20 -4.00 -4.78
C LEU A 115 23.61 -3.49 -4.42
N ILE A 116 24.02 -3.67 -3.18
CA ILE A 116 25.33 -3.24 -2.67
C ILE A 116 26.29 -4.42 -2.60
N SER A 117 25.83 -5.57 -2.11
CA SER A 117 26.67 -6.74 -1.88
C SER A 117 25.99 -8.02 -2.32
N THR A 118 26.76 -8.89 -2.95
CA THR A 118 26.44 -10.28 -3.29
C THR A 118 26.97 -11.26 -2.22
N ALA A 119 27.28 -10.74 -1.03
CA ALA A 119 27.96 -11.43 0.07
C ALA A 119 29.29 -12.05 -0.37
N TYR A 120 29.36 -13.39 -0.39
CA TYR A 120 30.56 -14.14 -0.77
C TYR A 120 30.73 -14.29 -2.29
N GLY A 121 29.68 -14.03 -3.07
CA GLY A 121 29.76 -14.10 -4.53
C GLY A 121 30.65 -12.99 -5.05
N THR A 122 31.68 -13.34 -5.82
CA THR A 122 32.50 -12.35 -6.55
C THR A 122 31.86 -12.15 -7.93
N PRO A 123 31.33 -10.95 -8.23
CA PRO A 123 30.78 -10.65 -9.55
C PRO A 123 31.83 -10.87 -10.64
N THR A 124 31.44 -11.54 -11.72
CA THR A 124 32.20 -11.59 -12.96
C THR A 124 32.14 -10.22 -13.66
N ARG A 125 32.95 -10.02 -14.70
CA ARG A 125 33.00 -8.74 -15.43
C ARG A 125 31.67 -8.34 -16.08
N ASP A 126 30.83 -9.32 -16.40
CA ASP A 126 29.53 -9.19 -17.04
C ASP A 126 28.37 -9.06 -16.04
N PHE A 127 28.65 -9.07 -14.73
CA PHE A 127 27.62 -8.87 -13.71
C PHE A 127 27.55 -7.39 -13.29
N ASP A 128 26.48 -6.69 -13.69
CA ASP A 128 26.18 -5.34 -13.22
C ASP A 128 25.19 -5.37 -12.06
N LYS A 129 25.61 -4.90 -10.88
CA LYS A 129 24.72 -4.77 -9.70
C LYS A 129 23.53 -3.85 -9.96
N ALA A 130 23.63 -2.89 -10.89
CA ALA A 130 22.56 -1.97 -11.23
C ALA A 130 21.31 -2.69 -11.77
N ASP A 131 21.48 -3.81 -12.49
CA ASP A 131 20.39 -4.59 -13.07
C ASP A 131 19.61 -5.41 -12.03
N HIS A 132 20.16 -5.51 -10.82
CA HIS A 132 19.67 -6.37 -9.75
C HIS A 132 19.13 -5.59 -8.54
N GLY A 133 18.74 -4.32 -8.69
CA GLY A 133 18.05 -3.56 -7.64
C GLY A 133 16.65 -4.11 -7.32
N LEU A 134 16.15 -3.91 -6.10
CA LEU A 134 14.80 -4.31 -5.70
C LEU A 134 13.72 -3.72 -6.63
N PHE A 135 12.64 -4.48 -6.84
CA PHE A 135 11.49 -3.98 -7.59
C PHE A 135 10.79 -2.89 -6.77
N ARG A 136 10.93 -1.65 -7.22
CA ARG A 136 10.42 -0.46 -6.53
C ARG A 136 8.91 -0.40 -6.64
N VAL A 137 8.29 0.04 -5.56
CA VAL A 137 6.87 0.37 -5.50
C VAL A 137 6.73 1.84 -5.15
N HIS A 138 5.76 2.53 -5.77
CA HIS A 138 5.56 3.95 -5.52
C HIS A 138 4.91 4.15 -4.16
N VAL A 139 5.46 5.08 -3.38
CA VAL A 139 4.93 5.49 -2.09
C VAL A 139 4.74 7.00 -2.07
N ARG A 140 3.64 7.47 -1.48
CA ARG A 140 3.35 8.89 -1.30
C ARG A 140 2.90 9.15 0.13
N ASP A 141 3.53 10.12 0.78
CA ASP A 141 3.02 10.73 2.02
C ASP A 141 2.14 11.91 1.65
N TRP A 142 0.86 11.83 2.02
CA TRP A 142 -0.06 12.97 2.01
C TRP A 142 -0.58 13.18 3.43
N ASN A 143 -0.22 14.29 4.07
CA ASN A 143 -0.66 14.64 5.43
C ASN A 143 -0.50 13.51 6.48
N GLY A 144 0.58 12.73 6.40
CA GLY A 144 0.86 11.62 7.30
C GLY A 144 0.13 10.32 6.95
N PHE A 145 -0.64 10.30 5.85
CA PHE A 145 -1.23 9.11 5.27
C PHE A 145 -0.30 8.57 4.18
N LEU A 146 0.15 7.33 4.34
CA LEU A 146 0.96 6.65 3.35
C LEU A 146 0.06 5.97 2.33
N TYR A 147 0.34 6.21 1.05
CA TYR A 147 -0.31 5.55 -0.08
C TYR A 147 0.71 4.78 -0.90
N ILE A 148 0.27 3.65 -1.43
CA ILE A 148 1.06 2.74 -2.27
C ILE A 148 0.43 2.64 -3.65
N CYS A 149 1.25 2.66 -4.70
CA CYS A 149 0.80 2.39 -6.06
C CYS A 149 1.74 1.40 -6.75
N LEU A 150 1.14 0.35 -7.33
CA LEU A 150 1.85 -0.74 -8.01
C LEU A 150 2.02 -0.52 -9.52
N ALA A 151 1.44 0.54 -10.08
CA ALA A 151 1.60 0.84 -11.49
C ALA A 151 3.03 1.27 -11.80
N ASP A 152 3.58 0.85 -12.95
CA ASP A 152 4.90 1.30 -13.40
C ASP A 152 4.97 2.85 -13.44
N THR A 153 3.90 3.46 -13.96
CA THR A 153 3.68 4.92 -13.92
C THR A 153 2.45 5.20 -13.05
N PRO A 154 2.62 5.77 -11.85
CA PRO A 154 1.50 6.01 -10.95
C PRO A 154 0.67 7.21 -11.45
N PRO A 155 -0.66 7.20 -11.30
CA PRO A 155 -1.48 8.37 -11.57
C PRO A 155 -1.13 9.50 -10.59
N ALA A 156 -1.58 10.72 -10.89
CA ALA A 156 -1.54 11.78 -9.89
C ALA A 156 -2.40 11.38 -8.67
N LEU A 157 -1.95 11.73 -7.47
CA LEU A 157 -2.81 11.63 -6.29
C LEU A 157 -3.79 12.81 -6.34
N ALA A 158 -5.04 12.52 -6.70
CA ALA A 158 -6.09 13.51 -6.90
C ALA A 158 -7.39 13.03 -6.23
N PRO A 159 -7.60 13.34 -4.93
CA PRO A 159 -8.85 13.03 -4.25
C PRO A 159 -9.97 14.00 -4.69
N ASP A 160 -11.23 13.58 -4.59
CA ASP A 160 -12.40 14.37 -5.05
C ASP A 160 -12.54 15.71 -4.32
N LEU A 161 -12.24 15.74 -3.01
CA LEU A 161 -12.28 16.96 -2.20
C LEU A 161 -11.06 17.88 -2.40
N GLY A 162 -10.05 17.44 -3.15
CA GLY A 162 -8.76 18.13 -3.28
C GLY A 162 -7.78 17.84 -2.14
N LEU A 163 -6.48 18.04 -2.40
CA LEU A 163 -5.40 17.69 -1.45
C LEU A 163 -5.36 18.60 -0.21
N GLN A 164 -6.00 19.77 -0.28
CA GLN A 164 -6.01 20.78 0.77
C GLN A 164 -7.25 20.71 1.68
N ALA A 165 -8.21 19.82 1.38
CA ALA A 165 -9.49 19.74 2.08
C ALA A 165 -9.37 19.56 3.61
N LEU A 166 -8.23 19.03 4.07
CA LEU A 166 -7.98 18.69 5.47
C LEU A 166 -6.90 19.58 6.12
N ASP A 167 -6.44 20.64 5.44
CA ASP A 167 -5.35 21.49 5.93
C ASP A 167 -5.74 22.36 7.15
N ASN A 168 -7.04 22.45 7.45
CA ASN A 168 -7.55 23.08 8.67
C ASN A 168 -7.33 22.21 9.93
N TRP A 169 -6.89 20.96 9.79
CA TRP A 169 -6.56 20.06 10.88
C TRP A 169 -5.09 19.63 10.80
N PRO A 170 -4.43 19.39 11.94
CA PRO A 170 -3.03 18.94 11.98
C PRO A 170 -2.94 17.44 11.65
N MET A 171 -3.44 17.04 10.47
CA MET A 171 -3.64 15.65 10.09
C MET A 171 -2.37 14.83 10.18
N ARG A 172 -1.19 15.42 9.92
CA ARG A 172 0.11 14.73 10.05
C ARG A 172 0.50 14.41 11.49
N GLU A 173 0.11 15.25 12.44
CA GLU A 173 0.47 15.12 13.85
C GLU A 173 -0.43 14.12 14.59
N LEU A 174 -1.58 13.77 14.00
CA LEU A 174 -2.46 12.77 14.57
C LEU A 174 -1.74 11.43 14.76
N VAL A 175 -1.96 10.83 15.92
CA VAL A 175 -1.44 9.52 16.30
C VAL A 175 -2.56 8.50 16.35
N THR A 176 -2.23 7.25 16.04
CA THR A 176 -3.19 6.15 16.14
C THR A 176 -3.43 5.85 17.61
N GLY A 177 -4.62 6.19 18.12
CA GLY A 177 -5.01 5.87 19.50
C GLY A 177 -5.45 4.41 19.65
N HIS A 178 -6.15 3.88 18.65
CA HIS A 178 -6.62 2.49 18.62
C HIS A 178 -6.68 2.00 17.16
N ARG A 179 -6.40 0.71 16.96
CA ARG A 179 -6.51 0.03 15.68
C ARG A 179 -7.32 -1.24 15.87
N LEU A 180 -8.42 -1.35 15.12
CA LEU A 180 -9.24 -2.55 15.03
C LEU A 180 -9.02 -3.17 13.65
N GLU A 181 -8.65 -4.45 13.63
CA GLU A 181 -8.56 -5.24 12.40
C GLU A 181 -9.54 -6.39 12.47
N THR A 182 -10.31 -6.57 11.40
CA THR A 182 -11.29 -7.65 11.30
C THR A 182 -11.38 -8.12 9.85
N GLU A 183 -11.49 -9.43 9.67
CA GLU A 183 -11.80 -10.01 8.38
C GLU A 183 -13.32 -10.03 8.21
N VAL A 184 -13.81 -9.33 7.19
CA VAL A 184 -15.23 -9.30 6.85
C VAL A 184 -15.44 -10.16 5.62
N ALA A 185 -16.24 -11.23 5.77
CA ALA A 185 -16.58 -12.16 4.69
C ALA A 185 -17.57 -11.54 3.68
N CYS A 186 -17.16 -10.47 2.99
CA CYS A 186 -17.95 -9.78 1.98
C CYS A 186 -17.06 -9.30 0.81
N ASN A 187 -17.69 -8.97 -0.32
CA ASN A 187 -16.98 -8.30 -1.40
C ASN A 187 -16.66 -6.85 -0.98
N TRP A 188 -15.46 -6.37 -1.33
CA TRP A 188 -15.00 -5.02 -0.99
C TRP A 188 -15.99 -3.92 -1.40
N LYS A 189 -16.71 -4.10 -2.52
CA LYS A 189 -17.70 -3.13 -3.01
C LYS A 189 -18.87 -2.94 -2.05
N ILE A 190 -19.39 -4.03 -1.47
CA ILE A 190 -20.50 -3.97 -0.51
C ILE A 190 -20.13 -3.13 0.71
N PHE A 191 -18.90 -3.27 1.21
CA PHE A 191 -18.41 -2.46 2.33
C PHE A 191 -18.43 -0.96 2.01
N TRP A 192 -17.97 -0.56 0.82
CA TRP A 192 -17.95 0.84 0.42
C TRP A 192 -19.34 1.39 0.06
N GLU A 193 -20.16 0.59 -0.62
CA GLU A 193 -21.54 0.95 -0.95
C GLU A 193 -22.33 1.25 0.32
N ASN A 194 -22.19 0.43 1.37
CA ASN A 194 -22.81 0.68 2.68
C ASN A 194 -22.24 1.89 3.41
N TYR A 195 -20.94 2.16 3.30
CA TYR A 195 -20.33 3.36 3.91
C TYR A 195 -20.79 4.66 3.24
N ASN A 196 -21.13 4.62 1.95
CA ASN A 196 -21.48 5.80 1.16
C ASN A 196 -22.95 6.25 1.32
N GLU A 197 -23.72 5.60 2.18
CA GLU A 197 -25.13 5.90 2.43
C GLU A 197 -25.48 5.80 3.92
N CYS A 198 -26.57 6.48 4.32
CA CYS A 198 -27.08 6.49 5.71
C CYS A 198 -28.57 6.09 5.77
N LEU A 199 -29.00 5.19 4.89
CA LEU A 199 -30.37 4.67 4.80
C LEU A 199 -30.61 3.41 5.65
N HIS A 200 -29.54 2.82 6.22
CA HIS A 200 -29.59 1.71 7.18
C HIS A 200 -29.72 2.19 8.64
#